data_AF-A0A132NGD6-F1
#
_entry.id   AF-A0A132NGD6-F1
#
_cell.length_a   1.000
_cell.length_b   1.000
_cell.length_c   1.000
_cell.angle_alpha   90.00
_cell.angle_beta   90.00
_cell.angle_gamma   90.00
#
_symmetry.space_group_name_H-M   'P 1'
#
loop_
_entity.id
_entity.type
_entity.pdbx_description
1 polymer ?
#
loop_
_entity_poly.entity_id
_entity_poly.type
_entity_poly.pdbx_seq_one_letter_code
_entity_poly.pdbx_strand_id
1 'polypeptide(L)'
;KQQWHHDAHDRGADLVFQCRGQAASLATALRSLRPQGTVIDLAFYQDGADSVQLGEEFHHNGLAIRAAQIGRVPRGQAHLWDRDRLALETLALLRAAGDDIVEYLVTDVVPFDDAPKLLADLAARRRHVIQAVFEMPAARR
;
A
#
# COMPACT_ATOMS: atom_id res chain seq x y z
N LYS A 1 22.49 -1.52 -25.30
CA LYS A 1 21.11 -2.08 -25.27
C LYS A 1 20.16 -1.01 -25.83
N GLN A 2 19.90 -1.00 -27.13
CA GLN A 2 19.12 0.10 -27.76
C GLN A 2 17.61 -0.18 -27.85
N GLN A 3 17.18 -1.42 -27.66
CA GLN A 3 15.77 -1.78 -27.65
C GLN A 3 15.55 -2.86 -26.59
N TRP A 4 14.67 -2.58 -25.62
CA TRP A 4 14.12 -3.59 -24.74
C TRP A 4 13.02 -4.30 -25.53
N HIS A 5 13.33 -5.51 -25.99
CA HIS A 5 12.34 -6.32 -26.70
C HIS A 5 11.40 -6.93 -25.68
N HIS A 6 10.23 -6.33 -25.51
CA HIS A 6 9.10 -6.95 -24.83
C HIS A 6 8.49 -7.97 -25.79
N ASP A 7 8.80 -9.26 -25.60
CA ASP A 7 8.09 -10.31 -26.31
C ASP A 7 6.69 -10.53 -25.69
N ALA A 8 5.82 -11.26 -26.38
CA ALA A 8 4.46 -11.56 -25.89
C ALA A 8 4.43 -12.43 -24.61
N HIS A 9 5.59 -12.87 -24.11
CA HIS A 9 5.77 -13.66 -22.90
C HIS A 9 6.46 -12.86 -21.78
N ASP A 10 6.76 -11.57 -21.98
CA ASP A 10 7.19 -10.68 -20.91
C ASP A 10 6.00 -10.38 -19.98
N ARG A 11 5.89 -11.20 -18.93
CA ARG A 11 4.80 -11.14 -17.95
C ARG A 11 5.14 -10.30 -16.71
N GLY A 12 6.25 -9.58 -16.73
CA GLY A 12 6.62 -8.68 -15.63
C GLY A 12 5.65 -7.50 -15.53
N ALA A 13 5.36 -7.07 -14.31
CA ALA A 13 4.52 -5.91 -14.06
C ALA A 13 5.25 -4.59 -14.35
N ASP A 14 4.50 -3.59 -14.79
CA ASP A 14 5.02 -2.23 -14.99
C ASP A 14 5.20 -1.52 -13.64
N LEU A 15 4.25 -1.78 -12.74
CA LEU A 15 4.16 -1.26 -11.40
C LEU A 15 3.84 -2.39 -10.42
N VAL A 16 4.52 -2.41 -9.28
CA VAL A 16 4.19 -3.29 -8.16
C VAL A 16 3.96 -2.44 -6.92
N PHE A 17 2.79 -2.61 -6.30
CA PHE A 17 2.49 -2.01 -5.00
C PHE A 17 2.92 -2.97 -3.90
N GLN A 18 3.91 -2.56 -3.11
CA GLN A 18 4.43 -3.35 -2.02
C GLN A 18 3.92 -2.79 -0.69
N CYS A 19 3.08 -3.54 0.00
CA CYS A 19 2.36 -3.13 1.21
C CYS A 19 2.84 -3.82 2.49
N ARG A 20 3.79 -4.76 2.43
CA ARG A 20 4.25 -5.52 3.61
C ARG A 20 5.62 -5.05 4.09
N GLY A 21 5.77 -4.71 5.37
CA GLY A 21 7.03 -4.31 6.01
C GLY A 21 8.12 -5.38 6.13
N GLN A 22 8.26 -6.27 5.12
CA GLN A 22 9.21 -7.38 5.10
C GLN A 22 10.13 -7.26 3.90
N ALA A 23 11.45 -7.30 4.12
CA ALA A 23 12.45 -7.17 3.06
C ALA A 23 12.29 -8.25 1.96
N ALA A 24 11.88 -9.47 2.32
CA ALA A 24 11.66 -10.55 1.36
C ALA A 24 10.49 -10.26 0.40
N SER A 25 9.49 -9.50 0.87
CA SER A 25 8.39 -9.03 0.03
C SER A 25 8.84 -7.93 -0.94
N LEU A 26 9.76 -7.03 -0.54
CA LEU A 26 10.38 -6.08 -1.46
C LEU A 26 11.24 -6.77 -2.53
N ALA A 27 12.04 -7.76 -2.14
CA ALA A 27 12.82 -8.55 -3.09
C ALA A 27 11.90 -9.24 -4.12
N THR A 28 10.78 -9.81 -3.67
CA THR A 28 9.78 -10.39 -4.57
C THR A 28 9.16 -9.35 -5.49
N ALA A 29 8.82 -8.17 -4.97
CA ALA A 29 8.28 -7.07 -5.76
C ALA A 29 9.22 -6.65 -6.91
N LEU A 30 10.52 -6.58 -6.63
CA LEU A 30 11.54 -6.26 -7.66
C LEU A 30 11.62 -7.34 -8.74
N ARG A 31 11.59 -8.63 -8.37
CA ARG A 31 11.59 -9.74 -9.34
C ARG A 31 10.32 -9.82 -10.17
N SER A 32 9.20 -9.30 -9.68
CA SER A 32 7.94 -9.28 -10.40
C SER A 32 7.85 -8.20 -11.47
N LEU A 33 8.80 -7.25 -11.51
CA LEU A 33 8.81 -6.17 -12.49
C LEU A 33 9.39 -6.60 -13.83
N ARG A 34 8.83 -6.07 -14.91
CA ARG A 34 9.52 -6.04 -16.20
C ARG A 34 10.66 -5.00 -16.16
N PRO A 35 11.58 -5.00 -17.13
CA PRO A 35 12.58 -3.95 -17.24
C PRO A 35 11.98 -2.54 -17.25
N GLN A 36 12.66 -1.61 -16.58
CA GLN A 36 12.24 -0.24 -16.33
C GLN A 36 10.95 -0.09 -15.48
N GLY A 37 10.47 -1.19 -14.89
CA GLY A 37 9.35 -1.18 -13.97
C GLY A 37 9.66 -0.45 -12.66
N THR A 38 8.62 -0.09 -11.90
CA THR A 38 8.76 0.62 -10.62
C THR A 38 7.99 -0.07 -9.50
N VAL A 39 8.65 -0.28 -8.35
CA VAL A 39 7.96 -0.57 -7.09
C VAL A 39 7.47 0.73 -6.48
N ILE A 40 6.18 0.78 -6.15
CA ILE A 40 5.60 1.78 -5.24
C ILE A 40 5.56 1.13 -3.86
N ASP A 41 6.45 1.57 -2.98
CA ASP A 41 6.63 0.98 -1.66
C ASP A 41 5.81 1.74 -0.62
N LEU A 42 4.74 1.10 -0.14
CA LEU A 42 3.85 1.60 0.90
C LEU A 42 4.20 1.01 2.27
N ALA A 43 5.19 0.13 2.33
CA ALA A 43 5.54 -0.60 3.53
C ALA A 43 6.34 0.26 4.52
N PHE A 44 6.24 -0.12 5.79
CA PHE A 44 7.09 0.38 6.86
C PHE A 44 7.95 -0.76 7.42
N TYR A 45 9.26 -0.71 7.17
CA TYR A 45 10.21 -1.72 7.64
C TYR A 45 10.71 -1.38 9.05
N GLN A 46 10.77 -2.39 9.92
CA GLN A 46 11.28 -2.24 11.29
C GLN A 46 12.77 -2.56 11.40
N ASP A 47 13.32 -3.32 10.45
CA ASP A 47 14.70 -3.81 10.42
C ASP A 47 15.38 -3.45 9.08
N GLY A 48 16.59 -3.96 8.88
CA GLY A 48 17.33 -3.87 7.62
C GLY A 48 16.69 -4.66 6.47
N ALA A 49 17.33 -4.58 5.30
CA ALA A 49 16.83 -5.13 4.05
C ALA A 49 17.73 -6.24 3.49
N ASP A 50 18.28 -7.11 4.35
CA ASP A 50 19.32 -8.09 3.98
C ASP A 50 18.92 -9.04 2.84
N SER A 51 17.61 -9.35 2.71
CA SER A 51 17.10 -10.19 1.63
C SER A 51 16.96 -9.46 0.27
N VAL A 52 17.19 -8.15 0.21
CA VAL A 52 17.09 -7.34 -1.01
C VAL A 52 18.45 -7.28 -1.69
N GLN A 53 18.62 -8.09 -2.72
CA GLN A 53 19.88 -8.21 -3.46
C GLN A 53 19.86 -7.33 -4.72
N LEU A 54 20.28 -6.06 -4.59
CA LEU A 54 20.30 -5.11 -5.72
C LEU A 54 21.26 -5.51 -6.86
N GLY A 55 22.17 -6.45 -6.62
CA GLY A 55 23.04 -7.03 -7.65
C GLY A 55 22.32 -7.99 -8.61
N GLU A 56 21.10 -8.41 -8.27
CA GLU A 56 20.23 -9.21 -9.14
C GLU A 56 19.56 -8.29 -10.19
N GLU A 57 18.24 -8.28 -10.30
CA GLU A 57 17.45 -7.62 -11.35
C GLU A 57 17.63 -6.09 -11.40
N PHE A 58 17.86 -5.46 -10.25
CA PHE A 58 17.68 -4.02 -10.09
C PHE A 58 18.45 -3.17 -11.12
N HIS A 59 19.79 -3.28 -11.14
CA HIS A 59 20.59 -2.43 -12.03
C HIS A 59 20.46 -2.85 -13.49
N HIS A 60 20.48 -4.16 -13.78
CA HIS A 60 20.54 -4.62 -15.15
C HIS A 60 19.20 -4.45 -15.90
N ASN A 61 18.08 -4.46 -15.17
CA ASN A 61 16.73 -4.17 -15.66
C ASN A 61 16.35 -2.69 -15.52
N GLY A 62 17.17 -1.85 -14.88
CA GLY A 62 16.88 -0.43 -14.72
C GLY A 62 15.62 -0.18 -13.88
N LEU A 63 15.40 -0.98 -12.84
CA LEU A 63 14.23 -0.88 -11.98
C LEU A 63 14.30 0.36 -11.09
N ALA A 64 13.14 0.81 -10.61
CA ALA A 64 13.04 1.91 -9.65
C ALA A 64 12.24 1.51 -8.41
N ILE A 65 12.55 2.16 -7.28
CA ILE A 65 11.75 2.09 -6.05
C ILE A 65 11.32 3.51 -5.71
N ARG A 66 10.03 3.70 -5.46
CA ARG A 66 9.47 4.96 -4.97
C ARG A 66 8.74 4.71 -3.66
N ALA A 67 9.20 5.36 -2.60
CA ALA A 67 8.48 5.38 -1.34
C ALA A 67 7.19 6.20 -1.47
N ALA A 68 6.07 5.61 -1.09
CA ALA A 68 4.80 6.31 -0.93
C ALA A 68 4.61 6.61 0.57
N GLN A 69 4.42 7.89 0.90
CA GLN A 69 4.12 8.31 2.26
C GLN A 69 2.73 8.94 2.33
N ILE A 70 2.05 8.69 3.45
CA ILE A 70 0.82 9.39 3.77
C ILE A 70 1.13 10.82 4.24
N GLY A 71 0.25 11.76 3.91
CA GLY A 71 0.26 13.11 4.49
C GLY A 71 1.25 14.12 3.89
N ARG A 72 2.05 13.74 2.89
CA ARG A 72 2.87 14.69 2.11
C ARG A 72 2.66 14.49 0.62
N VAL A 73 2.59 15.59 -0.12
CA VAL A 73 2.63 15.55 -1.57
C VAL A 73 4.06 15.22 -2.02
N PRO A 74 4.25 14.28 -2.98
CA PRO A 74 5.57 14.00 -3.53
C PRO A 74 6.28 15.26 -4.03
N ARG A 75 7.59 15.37 -3.77
CA ARG A 75 8.39 16.51 -4.25
C ARG A 75 8.29 16.61 -5.76
N GLY A 76 8.11 17.83 -6.27
CA GLY A 76 7.88 18.09 -7.70
C GLY A 76 6.41 18.05 -8.12
N GLN A 77 5.52 17.42 -7.36
CA GLN A 77 4.09 17.36 -7.67
C GLN A 77 3.27 18.51 -7.03
N ALA A 78 3.89 19.38 -6.24
CA ALA A 78 3.21 20.44 -5.49
C ALA A 78 2.42 21.44 -6.35
N HIS A 79 2.74 21.56 -7.65
CA HIS A 79 2.01 22.40 -8.60
C HIS A 79 0.71 21.75 -9.10
N LEU A 80 0.56 20.44 -8.93
CA LEU A 80 -0.63 19.66 -9.30
C LEU A 80 -1.41 19.19 -8.07
N TRP A 81 -0.71 18.96 -6.96
CA TRP A 81 -1.24 18.34 -5.76
C TRP A 81 -0.92 19.19 -4.54
N ASP A 82 -1.94 19.43 -3.73
CA ASP A 82 -1.81 19.93 -2.36
C ASP A 82 -2.69 19.07 -1.44
N ARG A 83 -2.69 19.42 -0.15
CA ARG A 83 -3.46 18.68 0.86
C ARG A 83 -4.97 18.78 0.62
N ASP A 84 -5.44 19.93 0.14
CA ASP A 84 -6.87 20.20 -0.04
C ASP A 84 -7.40 19.40 -1.24
N ARG A 85 -6.66 19.39 -2.35
CA ARG A 85 -6.94 18.53 -3.49
C ARG A 85 -6.96 17.07 -3.08
N LEU A 86 -5.95 16.59 -2.35
CA LEU A 86 -5.93 15.20 -1.88
C LEU A 86 -7.19 14.85 -1.07
N ALA A 87 -7.63 15.74 -0.17
CA ALA A 87 -8.85 15.55 0.59
C ALA A 87 -10.11 15.53 -0.30
N LEU A 88 -10.21 16.44 -1.27
CA LEU A 88 -11.33 16.49 -2.20
C LEU A 88 -11.43 15.26 -3.10
N GLU A 89 -10.31 14.78 -3.63
CA GLU A 89 -10.26 13.56 -4.45
C GLU A 89 -10.61 12.32 -3.60
N THR A 90 -10.20 12.30 -2.33
CA THR A 90 -10.59 11.24 -1.39
C THR A 90 -12.10 11.26 -1.14
N LEU A 91 -12.69 12.43 -0.91
CA LEU A 91 -14.14 12.57 -0.74
C LEU A 91 -14.90 12.19 -2.03
N ALA A 92 -14.36 12.52 -3.20
CA ALA A 92 -14.96 12.12 -4.48
C ALA A 92 -14.95 10.59 -4.64
N LEU A 93 -13.83 9.93 -4.32
CA LEU A 93 -13.73 8.47 -4.30
C LEU A 93 -14.75 7.85 -3.35
N LEU A 94 -14.83 8.35 -2.11
CA LEU A 94 -15.76 7.84 -1.10
C LEU A 94 -17.22 8.04 -1.50
N ARG A 95 -17.56 9.12 -2.21
CA ARG A 95 -18.92 9.31 -2.75
C ARG A 95 -19.23 8.35 -3.89
N ALA A 96 -18.25 8.03 -4.71
CA ALA A 96 -18.43 7.18 -5.89
C ALA A 96 -18.43 5.68 -5.56
N ALA A 97 -17.65 5.25 -4.57
CA ALA A 97 -17.41 3.84 -4.25
C ALA A 97 -17.57 3.52 -2.75
N GLY A 98 -18.22 4.39 -1.98
CA GLY A 98 -18.36 4.24 -0.53
C GLY A 98 -19.08 2.96 -0.13
N ASP A 99 -20.15 2.63 -0.86
CA ASP A 99 -20.94 1.42 -0.59
C ASP A 99 -20.10 0.15 -0.80
N ASP A 100 -19.34 0.07 -1.91
CA ASP A 100 -18.41 -1.05 -2.17
C ASP A 100 -17.29 -1.11 -1.11
N ILE A 101 -16.76 0.02 -0.68
CA ILE A 101 -15.73 0.06 0.39
C ILE A 101 -16.30 -0.52 1.68
N VAL A 102 -17.52 -0.16 2.05
CA VAL A 102 -18.18 -0.71 3.24
C VAL A 102 -18.45 -2.21 3.06
N GLU A 103 -18.96 -2.64 1.91
CA GLU A 103 -19.30 -4.04 1.64
C GLU A 103 -18.07 -4.95 1.64
N TYR A 104 -16.99 -4.54 0.99
CA TYR A 104 -15.85 -5.43 0.72
C TYR A 104 -14.64 -5.22 1.63
N LEU A 105 -14.46 -4.05 2.24
CA LEU A 105 -13.28 -3.75 3.07
C LEU A 105 -13.57 -3.69 4.57
N VAL A 106 -14.77 -3.25 4.97
CA VAL A 106 -15.16 -3.22 6.39
C VAL A 106 -15.62 -4.59 6.84
N THR A 107 -14.72 -5.38 7.41
CA THR A 107 -15.00 -6.75 7.84
C THR A 107 -15.58 -6.82 9.24
N ASP A 108 -15.35 -5.80 10.07
CA ASP A 108 -15.70 -5.82 11.48
C ASP A 108 -16.26 -4.48 11.91
N VAL A 109 -17.49 -4.50 12.40
CA VAL A 109 -18.12 -3.36 13.06
C VAL A 109 -18.31 -3.75 14.52
N VAL A 110 -17.64 -3.03 15.43
CA VAL A 110 -17.47 -3.46 16.83
C VAL A 110 -17.83 -2.31 17.77
N PRO A 111 -18.58 -2.54 18.87
CA PRO A 111 -18.79 -1.51 19.87
C PRO A 111 -17.46 -0.93 20.38
N PHE A 112 -17.40 0.38 20.60
CA PHE A 112 -16.16 1.02 21.08
C PHE A 112 -15.64 0.41 22.39
N ASP A 113 -16.52 0.00 23.30
CA ASP A 113 -16.15 -0.63 24.58
C ASP A 113 -15.43 -1.98 24.40
N ASP A 114 -15.62 -2.64 23.26
CA ASP A 114 -14.94 -3.90 22.91
C ASP A 114 -13.60 -3.69 22.18
N ALA A 115 -13.23 -2.44 21.86
CA ALA A 115 -11.99 -2.12 21.15
C ALA A 115 -10.72 -2.68 21.83
N PRO A 116 -10.54 -2.61 23.17
CA PRO A 116 -9.37 -3.19 23.82
C PRO A 116 -9.23 -4.69 23.60
N LYS A 117 -10.35 -5.42 23.64
CA LYS A 117 -10.38 -6.87 23.40
C LYS A 117 -10.03 -7.18 21.95
N LEU A 118 -10.61 -6.46 20.99
CA LEU A 118 -10.31 -6.62 19.57
C LEU A 118 -8.81 -6.43 19.30
N LEU A 119 -8.22 -5.34 19.82
CA LEU A 119 -6.80 -5.05 19.63
C LEU A 119 -5.90 -6.13 20.26
N ALA A 120 -6.26 -6.65 21.44
CA ALA A 120 -5.53 -7.75 22.06
C ALA A 120 -5.58 -9.05 21.23
N ASP A 121 -6.73 -9.35 20.63
CA ASP A 121 -6.89 -10.51 19.75
C ASP A 121 -6.12 -10.35 18.43
N LEU A 122 -6.09 -9.15 17.85
CA LEU A 122 -5.29 -8.84 16.66
C LEU A 122 -3.79 -8.98 16.93
N ALA A 123 -3.31 -8.41 18.04
CA ALA A 123 -1.91 -8.51 18.44
C ALA A 123 -1.48 -9.97 18.67
N ALA A 124 -2.37 -10.77 19.25
CA ALA A 124 -2.16 -12.20 19.45
C ALA A 124 -2.46 -13.07 18.21
N ARG A 125 -2.85 -12.46 17.08
CA ARG A 125 -3.23 -13.15 15.83
C ARG A 125 -4.35 -14.17 16.01
N ARG A 126 -5.27 -13.94 16.94
CA ARG A 126 -6.45 -14.79 17.20
C ARG A 126 -7.65 -14.43 16.32
N ARG A 127 -7.61 -13.29 15.64
CA ARG A 127 -8.64 -12.82 14.72
C ARG A 127 -7.98 -12.29 13.45
N HIS A 128 -8.60 -12.53 12.30
CA HIS A 128 -8.21 -11.95 11.03
C HIS A 128 -9.24 -10.87 10.66
N VAL A 129 -8.76 -9.65 10.45
CA VAL A 129 -9.57 -8.44 10.19
C VAL A 129 -8.90 -7.68 9.05
N ILE A 130 -9.67 -7.22 8.07
CA ILE A 130 -9.17 -6.33 7.01
C ILE A 130 -9.26 -4.88 7.52
N GLN A 131 -10.46 -4.43 7.86
CA GLN A 131 -10.71 -3.14 8.47
C GLN A 131 -11.80 -3.27 9.54
N ALA A 132 -11.47 -2.82 10.76
CA ALA A 132 -12.43 -2.68 11.84
C ALA A 132 -12.89 -1.22 11.95
N VAL A 133 -14.19 -1.04 12.16
CA VAL A 133 -14.83 0.23 12.49
C VAL A 133 -15.43 0.12 13.88
N PHE A 134 -15.15 1.12 14.73
CA PHE A 134 -15.73 1.18 16.06
C PHE A 134 -17.01 2.00 16.07
N GLU A 135 -18.10 1.38 16.52
CA GLU A 135 -19.36 2.08 16.76
C GLU A 135 -19.25 2.89 18.03
N MET A 136 -19.35 4.20 17.88
CA MET A 136 -19.41 5.11 19.00
C MET A 136 -20.83 5.12 19.56
N PRO A 137 -21.01 5.07 20.90
CA PRO A 137 -22.31 5.33 21.48
C PRO A 137 -22.79 6.71 21.03
N ALA A 138 -24.10 6.84 20.76
CA ALA A 138 -24.69 8.13 20.41
C ALA A 138 -24.24 9.19 21.43
N ALA A 139 -23.70 10.30 20.95
CA ALA A 139 -23.29 11.40 21.82
C ALA A 139 -24.47 11.78 22.72
N ARG A 140 -24.26 11.73 24.04
CA ARG A 140 -25.25 12.26 24.99
C ARG A 140 -25.40 13.75 24.66
N ARG A 141 -26.59 14.14 24.19
CA ARG A 141 -26.96 15.53 23.95
C ARG A 141 -26.97 16.31 25.26
#